data_AF-A0A445GXQ7-F1
#
_entry.id   AF-A0A445GXQ7-F1
#
_cell.length_a   1.000
_cell.length_b   1.000
_cell.length_c   1.000
_cell.angle_alpha   90.00
_cell.angle_beta   90.00
_cell.angle_gamma   90.00
#
_symmetry.space_group_name_H-M   'P 1'
#
loop_
_entity.id
_entity.type
_entity.pdbx_description
1 polymer ?
#
loop_
_entity_poly.entity_id
_entity_poly.type
_entity_poly.pdbx_seq_one_letter_code
_entity_poly.pdbx_strand_id
1 'polypeptide(L)'
;MIVSPLILYAFVNYLNSRDAKQTNLKEGLSIVGFLILSRVVDSVSQRHWFFDSRRSGLKIRLALMVAVYKKQLKLSSSARRRHSTCEIVNYIVVDTYCMGEFPWCFHISWTSAVQLVLSVGVLFGVVGVGALPGLVPLFICGLINVPFAKILQHYMAQFMISQDERLRSTSEILNSMKIIKLQSWEDKFKNLVENLRAKEFIWLSKTQIIKAYGTICIYIRTGLCNDGSKRENSHSSHSSSGVSLTSGYNLGKVMEGGKVTQAGNYVNLLTSGTAFEQLVSAHKEAITELEQNNETKLIQKSLKAASTFWLVQAIEIPKLSSVTLIGVYSLISFGGTTFAFLRTSIGAHLRLKASTAFFLSFTTSIFNAPMLFFDSTPLGRILTRASSDLTILDFDIPFSITFVAFVPIEILMIIGIMVYVTWQVLIVAVPGMVASKYVQGYYQASARELIRINGTTKAPVMNFAAETSLGLVTLPEEPPAIVEDNWPPFSWPSKGRIDLQALE
;
A
#
# COMPACT_ATOMS: atom_id res chain seq x y z
N MET A 1 -16.95 17.84 5.96
CA MET A 1 -16.53 17.24 7.25
C MET A 1 -16.75 18.14 8.48
N ILE A 2 -16.05 19.28 8.66
CA ILE A 2 -16.09 20.08 9.91
C ILE A 2 -17.46 20.69 10.25
N VAL A 3 -18.26 21.01 9.23
CA VAL A 3 -19.61 21.57 9.44
C VAL A 3 -20.55 20.55 10.09
N SER A 4 -20.30 19.25 9.92
CA SER A 4 -21.26 18.24 10.35
C SER A 4 -21.40 18.07 11.87
N PRO A 5 -20.33 18.06 12.68
CA PRO A 5 -20.44 18.12 14.13
C PRO A 5 -21.18 19.36 14.64
N LEU A 6 -21.02 20.52 13.99
CA LEU A 6 -21.72 21.76 14.35
C LEU A 6 -23.23 21.67 14.10
N ILE A 7 -23.64 21.16 12.93
CA ILE A 7 -25.07 20.95 12.63
C ILE A 7 -25.68 19.94 13.60
N LEU A 8 -24.93 18.89 13.94
CA LEU A 8 -25.38 17.89 14.89
C LEU A 8 -25.50 18.46 16.31
N TYR A 9 -24.55 19.31 16.72
CA TYR A 9 -24.62 20.03 17.99
C TYR A 9 -25.88 20.91 18.05
N ALA A 10 -26.16 21.67 16.99
CA ALA A 10 -27.39 22.45 16.87
C ALA A 10 -28.66 21.58 16.93
N PHE A 11 -28.64 20.41 16.27
CA PHE A 11 -29.74 19.44 16.33
C PHE A 11 -29.98 18.89 17.74
N VAL A 12 -28.92 18.53 18.47
CA VAL A 12 -29.03 18.05 19.86
C VAL A 12 -29.55 19.16 20.76
N ASN A 13 -29.08 20.40 20.59
CA ASN A 13 -29.56 21.54 21.37
C ASN A 13 -31.04 21.83 21.10
N TYR A 14 -31.48 21.70 19.84
CA TYR A 14 -32.89 21.81 19.46
C TYR A 14 -33.74 20.72 20.14
N LEU A 15 -33.27 19.47 20.16
CA LEU A 15 -33.98 18.37 20.84
C LEU A 15 -34.10 18.61 22.35
N ASN A 16 -33.04 19.06 23.01
CA ASN A 16 -33.08 19.36 24.45
C ASN A 16 -34.00 20.55 24.78
N SER A 17 -34.13 21.51 23.85
CA SER A 17 -35.01 22.67 24.03
C SER A 17 -36.49 22.34 23.80
N ARG A 18 -36.79 21.25 23.08
CA ARG A 18 -38.15 20.75 22.79
C ARG A 18 -38.90 20.31 24.06
N ASP A 19 -38.18 19.80 25.06
CA ASP A 19 -38.76 19.39 26.35
C ASP A 19 -39.15 20.60 27.23
N ALA A 20 -38.71 21.83 26.90
CA ALA A 20 -38.88 23.02 27.73
C ALA A 20 -39.95 24.03 27.25
N LYS A 21 -40.34 24.06 25.96
CA LYS A 21 -41.49 24.85 25.42
C LYS A 21 -41.70 24.60 23.91
N GLN A 22 -42.92 24.83 23.42
CA GLN A 22 -43.36 24.70 22.01
C GLN A 22 -42.34 25.23 20.98
N THR A 23 -41.54 24.33 20.39
CA THR A 23 -40.63 24.64 19.28
C THR A 23 -41.29 24.35 17.93
N ASN A 24 -41.01 25.20 16.93
CA ASN A 24 -41.56 25.09 15.58
C ASN A 24 -40.98 23.87 14.83
N LEU A 25 -41.83 22.93 14.42
CA LEU A 25 -41.46 21.73 13.63
C LEU A 25 -40.64 22.07 12.37
N LYS A 26 -40.88 23.24 11.78
CA LYS A 26 -40.17 23.76 10.59
C LYS A 26 -38.67 23.96 10.83
N GLU A 27 -38.29 24.36 12.03
CA GLU A 27 -36.89 24.60 12.40
C GLU A 27 -36.11 23.28 12.50
N GLY A 28 -36.69 22.26 13.16
CA GLY A 28 -36.11 20.92 13.21
C GLY A 28 -35.98 20.26 11.84
N LEU A 29 -37.01 20.37 10.98
CA LEU A 29 -36.97 19.90 9.59
C LEU A 29 -35.88 20.63 8.77
N SER A 30 -35.69 21.93 8.98
CA SER A 30 -34.64 22.71 8.31
C SER A 30 -33.24 22.23 8.71
N ILE A 31 -32.99 21.95 9.99
CA ILE A 31 -31.70 21.45 10.48
C ILE A 31 -31.39 20.06 9.88
N VAL A 32 -32.39 19.15 9.85
CA VAL A 32 -32.23 17.82 9.24
C VAL A 32 -31.99 17.93 7.73
N GLY A 33 -32.72 18.80 7.04
CA GLY A 33 -32.52 19.08 5.61
C GLY A 33 -31.11 19.58 5.32
N PHE A 34 -30.59 20.50 6.13
CA PHE A 34 -29.21 21.00 6.01
C PHE A 34 -28.18 19.91 6.31
N LEU A 35 -28.46 19.01 7.27
CA LEU A 35 -27.60 17.85 7.55
C LEU A 35 -27.51 16.93 6.33
N ILE A 36 -28.64 16.57 5.71
CA ILE A 36 -28.66 15.72 4.51
C ILE A 36 -27.92 16.42 3.36
N LEU A 37 -28.24 17.70 3.10
CA LEU A 37 -27.60 18.48 2.05
C LEU A 37 -26.07 18.55 2.24
N SER A 38 -25.61 18.84 3.45
CA SER A 38 -24.18 18.90 3.76
C SER A 38 -23.46 17.58 3.48
N ARG A 39 -24.12 16.44 3.72
CA ARG A 39 -23.55 15.10 3.47
C ARG A 39 -23.54 14.73 1.99
N VAL A 40 -24.56 15.13 1.24
CA VAL A 40 -24.59 14.96 -0.22
C VAL A 40 -23.48 15.79 -0.85
N VAL A 41 -23.35 17.06 -0.46
CA VAL A 41 -22.30 17.96 -0.95
C VAL A 41 -20.90 17.42 -0.62
N ASP A 42 -20.67 16.97 0.62
CA ASP A 42 -19.38 16.37 1.02
C ASP A 42 -19.07 15.14 0.16
N SER A 43 -20.05 14.24 0.00
CA SER A 43 -19.87 13.00 -0.78
C SER A 43 -19.58 13.28 -2.26
N VAL A 44 -20.36 14.15 -2.91
CA VAL A 44 -20.18 14.48 -4.33
C VAL A 44 -18.86 15.20 -4.55
N SER A 45 -18.51 16.15 -3.69
CA SER A 45 -17.26 16.92 -3.78
C SER A 45 -16.05 16.01 -3.60
N GLN A 46 -16.06 15.10 -2.62
CA GLN A 46 -14.97 14.14 -2.41
C GLN A 46 -14.78 13.22 -3.61
N ARG A 47 -15.86 12.76 -4.23
CA ARG A 47 -15.78 11.90 -5.43
C ARG A 47 -15.23 12.64 -6.64
N HIS A 48 -15.66 13.89 -6.86
CA HIS A 48 -15.12 14.72 -7.94
C HIS A 48 -13.64 15.02 -7.72
N TRP A 49 -13.26 15.45 -6.51
CA TRP A 49 -11.88 15.70 -6.17
C TRP A 49 -11.00 14.45 -6.39
N PHE A 50 -11.44 13.28 -5.94
CA PHE A 50 -10.74 12.03 -6.17
C PHE A 50 -10.56 11.74 -7.67
N PHE A 51 -11.64 11.85 -8.43
CA PHE A 51 -11.64 11.58 -9.86
C PHE A 51 -10.72 12.53 -10.63
N ASP A 52 -10.84 13.84 -10.39
CA ASP A 52 -10.04 14.86 -11.08
C ASP A 52 -8.56 14.77 -10.72
N SER A 53 -8.24 14.50 -9.45
CA SER A 53 -6.86 14.26 -9.02
C SER A 53 -6.26 13.04 -9.71
N ARG A 54 -7.00 11.94 -9.80
CA ARG A 54 -6.56 10.71 -10.51
C ARG A 54 -6.41 10.94 -12.01
N ARG A 55 -7.34 11.68 -12.61
CA ARG A 55 -7.31 12.03 -14.03
C ARG A 55 -6.12 12.93 -14.38
N SER A 56 -5.82 13.92 -13.54
CA SER A 56 -4.63 14.76 -13.68
C SER A 56 -3.35 13.94 -13.61
N GLY A 57 -3.27 13.04 -12.61
CA GLY A 57 -2.17 12.08 -12.46
C GLY A 57 -1.92 11.23 -13.70
N LEU A 58 -2.98 10.69 -14.29
CA LEU A 58 -2.89 9.91 -15.53
C LEU A 58 -2.35 10.76 -16.70
N LYS A 59 -2.81 12.01 -16.85
CA LYS A 59 -2.31 12.90 -17.90
C LYS A 59 -0.82 13.21 -17.74
N ILE A 60 -0.36 13.49 -16.52
CA ILE A 60 1.06 13.73 -16.20
C ILE A 60 1.89 12.50 -16.56
N ARG A 61 1.46 11.31 -16.14
CA ARG A 61 2.12 10.04 -16.45
C ARG A 61 2.28 9.83 -17.95
N LEU A 62 1.20 10.00 -18.72
CA LEU A 62 1.22 9.83 -20.18
C LEU A 62 2.12 10.87 -20.86
N ALA A 63 2.07 12.12 -20.42
CA ALA A 63 2.92 13.18 -20.95
C ALA A 63 4.42 12.91 -20.70
N LEU A 64 4.77 12.51 -19.47
CA LEU A 64 6.14 12.12 -19.11
C LEU A 64 6.61 10.90 -19.90
N MET A 65 5.76 9.89 -20.06
CA MET A 65 6.09 8.69 -20.83
C MET A 65 6.45 9.03 -22.28
N VAL A 66 5.64 9.87 -22.93
CA VAL A 66 5.91 10.36 -24.29
C VAL A 66 7.15 11.26 -24.34
N ALA A 67 7.36 12.12 -23.33
CA ALA A 67 8.52 13.01 -23.28
C ALA A 67 9.84 12.22 -23.14
N VAL A 68 9.89 11.23 -22.24
CA VAL A 68 11.06 10.35 -22.07
C VAL A 68 11.27 9.51 -23.33
N TYR A 69 10.20 8.97 -23.92
CA TYR A 69 10.28 8.22 -25.18
C TYR A 69 10.80 9.08 -26.34
N LYS A 70 10.37 10.34 -26.47
CA LYS A 70 10.93 11.25 -27.49
C LYS A 70 12.38 11.63 -27.19
N LYS A 71 12.73 11.78 -25.91
CA LYS A 71 14.10 12.15 -25.51
C LYS A 71 15.08 11.02 -25.78
N GLN A 72 14.73 9.75 -25.54
CA GLN A 72 15.62 8.62 -25.81
C GLN A 72 16.04 8.52 -27.30
N LEU A 73 15.14 8.88 -28.23
CA LEU A 73 15.43 8.88 -29.67
C LEU A 73 16.47 9.92 -30.06
N LYS A 74 16.69 10.94 -29.23
CA LYS A 74 17.59 12.09 -29.48
C LYS A 74 18.77 12.13 -28.51
N LEU A 75 19.06 11.03 -27.81
CA LEU A 75 20.17 10.97 -26.86
C LEU A 75 21.50 10.82 -27.61
N SER A 76 22.45 11.70 -27.31
CA SER A 76 23.85 11.56 -27.75
C SER A 76 24.49 10.27 -27.27
N SER A 77 25.53 9.80 -27.97
CA SER A 77 26.31 8.61 -27.61
C SER A 77 26.98 8.71 -26.23
N SER A 78 27.36 9.91 -25.77
CA SER A 78 27.90 10.13 -24.41
C SER A 78 26.82 9.97 -23.33
N ALA A 79 25.63 10.56 -23.53
CA ALA A 79 24.53 10.44 -22.57
C ALA A 79 24.01 9.01 -22.45
N ARG A 80 24.01 8.25 -23.56
CA ARG A 80 23.60 6.84 -23.60
C ARG A 80 24.57 5.89 -22.87
N ARG A 81 25.82 6.31 -22.69
CA ARG A 81 26.78 5.57 -21.84
C ARG A 81 26.58 5.84 -20.34
N ARG A 82 25.99 6.99 -19.98
CA ARG A 82 25.69 7.34 -18.58
C ARG A 82 24.36 6.77 -18.09
N HIS A 83 23.38 6.64 -18.97
CA HIS A 83 22.09 6.04 -18.66
C HIS A 83 21.93 4.74 -19.44
N SER A 84 21.91 3.62 -18.71
CA SER A 84 21.64 2.31 -19.27
C SER A 84 20.22 2.22 -19.84
N THR A 85 20.01 1.32 -20.81
CA THR A 85 18.68 1.02 -21.34
C THR A 85 17.69 0.65 -20.23
N CYS A 86 18.15 -0.09 -19.21
CA CYS A 86 17.33 -0.47 -18.06
C CYS A 86 16.90 0.74 -17.23
N GLU A 87 17.76 1.75 -17.06
CA GLU A 87 17.40 2.99 -16.37
C GLU A 87 16.41 3.85 -17.17
N ILE A 88 16.59 3.95 -18.49
CA ILE A 88 15.66 4.68 -19.37
C ILE A 88 14.27 4.03 -19.35
N VAL A 89 14.22 2.70 -19.42
CA VAL A 89 12.99 1.95 -19.21
C VAL A 89 12.47 2.23 -17.80
N ASN A 90 13.27 2.17 -16.74
CA ASN A 90 12.80 2.49 -15.39
C ASN A 90 12.14 3.88 -15.28
N TYR A 91 12.70 4.91 -15.93
CA TYR A 91 12.10 6.25 -15.98
C TYR A 91 10.70 6.23 -16.61
N ILE A 92 10.53 5.53 -17.73
CA ILE A 92 9.25 5.38 -18.44
C ILE A 92 8.20 4.68 -17.57
N VAL A 93 8.63 3.79 -16.68
CA VAL A 93 7.79 2.75 -16.09
C VAL A 93 7.43 3.10 -14.66
N VAL A 94 8.46 3.23 -13.82
CA VAL A 94 8.35 3.43 -12.39
C VAL A 94 8.22 4.91 -12.09
N ASP A 95 9.12 5.73 -12.63
CA ASP A 95 9.15 7.15 -12.26
C ASP A 95 7.93 7.91 -12.81
N THR A 96 7.50 7.65 -14.05
CA THR A 96 6.26 8.25 -14.56
C THR A 96 5.03 7.83 -13.76
N TYR A 97 5.01 6.60 -13.23
CA TYR A 97 3.93 6.10 -12.42
C TYR A 97 3.92 6.80 -11.04
N CYS A 98 5.07 6.87 -10.39
CA CYS A 98 5.25 7.62 -9.14
C CYS A 98 4.83 9.09 -9.29
N MET A 99 5.25 9.76 -10.37
CA MET A 99 4.85 11.14 -10.68
C MET A 99 3.35 11.27 -10.98
N GLY A 100 2.71 10.24 -11.52
CA GLY A 100 1.26 10.21 -11.70
C GLY A 100 0.47 10.18 -10.39
N GLU A 101 1.03 9.62 -9.31
CA GLU A 101 0.38 9.60 -8.00
C GLU A 101 0.60 10.89 -7.20
N PHE A 102 1.58 11.72 -7.60
CA PHE A 102 1.94 12.95 -6.92
C PHE A 102 0.77 13.92 -6.70
N PRO A 103 -0.13 14.21 -7.67
CA PRO A 103 -1.23 15.16 -7.47
C PRO A 103 -2.14 14.77 -6.31
N TRP A 104 -2.45 13.47 -6.18
CA TRP A 104 -3.25 12.94 -5.08
C TRP A 104 -2.53 13.14 -3.74
N CYS A 105 -1.26 12.74 -3.67
CA CYS A 105 -0.44 12.90 -2.48
C CYS A 105 -0.28 14.37 -2.07
N PHE A 106 -0.10 15.27 -3.04
CA PHE A 106 0.01 16.70 -2.81
C PHE A 106 -1.27 17.25 -2.18
N HIS A 107 -2.43 16.96 -2.78
CA HIS A 107 -3.71 17.46 -2.28
C HIS A 107 -4.05 16.93 -0.89
N ILE A 108 -3.76 15.66 -0.58
CA ILE A 108 -4.02 15.12 0.77
C ILE A 108 -3.11 15.73 1.84
N SER A 109 -1.85 16.06 1.49
CA SER A 109 -0.89 16.63 2.44
C SER A 109 -1.32 18.00 2.98
N TRP A 110 -1.69 18.95 2.11
CA TRP A 110 -2.08 20.28 2.60
C TRP A 110 -3.51 20.31 3.15
N THR A 111 -4.44 19.55 2.57
CA THR A 111 -5.84 19.51 3.07
C THR A 111 -5.94 18.93 4.46
N SER A 112 -5.15 17.90 4.80
CA SER A 112 -5.10 17.34 6.15
C SER A 112 -4.56 18.33 7.18
N ALA A 113 -3.57 19.16 6.81
CA ALA A 113 -3.05 20.22 7.67
C ALA A 113 -4.12 21.31 7.92
N VAL A 114 -4.78 21.77 6.86
CA VAL A 114 -5.88 22.75 6.97
C VAL A 114 -7.03 22.18 7.80
N GLN A 115 -7.39 20.91 7.58
CA GLN A 115 -8.42 20.23 8.35
C GLN A 115 -8.07 20.18 9.84
N LEU A 116 -6.83 19.85 10.19
CA LEU A 116 -6.39 19.83 11.59
C LEU A 116 -6.55 21.22 12.25
N VAL A 117 -6.09 22.28 11.58
CA VAL A 117 -6.19 23.65 12.10
C VAL A 117 -7.66 24.06 12.30
N LEU A 118 -8.52 23.80 11.32
CA LEU A 118 -9.94 24.13 11.43
C LEU A 118 -10.66 23.29 12.50
N SER A 119 -10.34 22.00 12.61
CA SER A 119 -10.91 21.13 13.66
C SER A 119 -10.50 21.59 15.05
N VAL A 120 -9.24 21.98 15.25
CA VAL A 120 -8.77 22.57 16.51
C VAL A 120 -9.47 23.91 16.78
N GLY A 121 -9.65 24.76 15.76
CA GLY A 121 -10.37 26.02 15.88
C GLY A 121 -11.83 25.84 16.32
N VAL A 122 -12.55 24.89 15.73
CA VAL A 122 -13.93 24.55 16.15
C VAL A 122 -13.95 23.98 17.56
N LEU A 123 -12.97 23.15 17.92
CA LEU A 123 -12.87 22.59 19.27
C LEU A 123 -12.72 23.69 20.33
N PHE A 124 -11.83 24.67 20.10
CA PHE A 124 -11.71 25.84 20.97
C PHE A 124 -12.98 26.70 20.98
N GLY A 125 -13.70 26.80 19.86
CA GLY A 125 -14.96 27.53 19.78
C GLY A 125 -16.10 26.91 20.60
N VAL A 126 -16.19 25.58 20.65
CA VAL A 126 -17.26 24.85 21.37
C VAL A 126 -16.90 24.62 22.84
N VAL A 127 -15.64 24.28 23.14
CA VAL A 127 -15.20 23.83 24.48
C VAL A 127 -14.41 24.92 25.23
N GLY A 128 -13.90 25.94 24.54
CA GLY A 128 -13.07 26.98 25.15
C GLY A 128 -11.68 26.49 25.56
N VAL A 129 -11.11 27.12 26.60
CA VAL A 129 -9.76 26.80 27.14
C VAL A 129 -9.68 25.36 27.66
N GLY A 130 -10.82 24.74 28.00
CA GLY A 130 -10.92 23.34 28.42
C GLY A 130 -10.50 22.31 27.35
N ALA A 131 -10.26 22.72 26.11
CA ALA A 131 -9.72 21.87 25.05
C ALA A 131 -8.20 21.61 25.17
N LEU A 132 -7.45 22.49 25.87
CA LEU A 132 -5.99 22.41 25.97
C LEU A 132 -5.48 21.06 26.52
N PRO A 133 -6.05 20.51 27.62
CA PRO A 133 -5.60 19.23 28.15
C PRO A 133 -5.78 18.06 27.18
N GLY A 134 -6.74 18.13 26.24
CA GLY A 134 -6.96 17.11 25.21
C GLY A 134 -6.01 17.22 24.01
N LEU A 135 -5.50 18.42 23.71
CA LEU A 135 -4.57 18.65 22.60
C LEU A 135 -3.14 18.18 22.91
N VAL A 136 -2.71 18.28 24.17
CA VAL A 136 -1.35 17.91 24.59
C VAL A 136 -1.04 16.43 24.29
N PRO A 137 -1.88 15.45 24.66
CA PRO A 137 -1.63 14.04 24.34
C PRO A 137 -1.71 13.72 22.84
N LEU A 138 -2.54 14.44 22.07
CA LEU A 138 -2.61 14.29 20.61
C LEU A 138 -1.31 14.74 19.94
N PHE A 139 -0.76 15.89 20.38
CA PHE A 139 0.50 16.40 19.88
C PHE A 139 1.67 15.46 20.22
N ILE A 140 1.75 15.00 21.48
CA ILE A 140 2.76 14.03 21.93
C ILE A 140 2.68 12.72 21.12
N CYS A 141 1.47 12.18 20.90
CA CYS A 141 1.28 10.97 20.10
C CYS A 141 1.69 11.18 18.63
N GLY A 142 1.40 12.36 18.06
CA GLY A 142 1.85 12.75 16.73
C GLY A 142 3.37 12.78 16.60
N LEU A 143 4.06 13.37 17.59
CA LEU A 143 5.52 13.43 17.63
C LEU A 143 6.16 12.04 17.79
N ILE A 144 5.63 11.17 18.65
CA ILE A 144 6.14 9.80 18.85
C ILE A 144 5.98 8.94 17.58
N ASN A 145 5.00 9.23 16.73
CA ASN A 145 4.75 8.48 15.50
C ASN A 145 5.89 8.64 14.47
N VAL A 146 6.58 9.77 14.45
CA VAL A 146 7.67 10.04 13.50
C VAL A 146 8.90 9.15 13.73
N PRO A 147 9.52 9.10 14.94
CA PRO A 147 10.62 8.19 15.20
C PRO A 147 10.18 6.73 15.12
N PHE A 148 8.95 6.40 15.54
CA PHE A 148 8.40 5.06 15.39
C PHE A 148 8.38 4.61 13.92
N ALA A 149 7.87 5.45 13.01
CA ALA A 149 7.84 5.17 11.58
C ALA A 149 9.26 5.00 11.01
N LYS A 150 10.22 5.83 11.43
CA LYS A 150 11.63 5.70 11.02
C LYS A 150 12.26 4.39 11.50
N ILE A 151 11.99 3.97 12.73
CA ILE A 151 12.48 2.70 13.29
C ILE A 151 11.89 1.51 12.53
N LEU A 152 10.58 1.53 12.28
CA LEU A 152 9.90 0.50 11.50
C LEU A 152 10.49 0.40 10.07
N GLN A 153 10.64 1.53 9.39
CA GLN A 153 11.25 1.59 8.05
C GLN A 153 12.69 1.05 8.04
N HIS A 154 13.48 1.37 9.07
CA HIS A 154 14.84 0.85 9.20
C HIS A 154 14.85 -0.69 9.31
N TYR A 155 13.99 -1.27 10.16
CA TYR A 155 13.91 -2.73 10.29
C TYR A 155 13.39 -3.42 9.03
N MET A 156 12.39 -2.85 8.35
CA MET A 156 11.93 -3.36 7.05
C MET A 156 13.04 -3.32 6.00
N ALA A 157 13.82 -2.23 5.92
CA ALA A 157 14.94 -2.13 5.00
C ALA A 157 16.01 -3.21 5.28
N GLN A 158 16.37 -3.45 6.54
CA GLN A 158 17.33 -4.49 6.92
C GLN A 158 16.81 -5.91 6.64
N PHE A 159 15.51 -6.15 6.86
CA PHE A 159 14.86 -7.39 6.48
C PHE A 159 14.99 -7.66 4.97
N MET A 160 14.67 -6.67 4.14
CA MET A 160 14.76 -6.79 2.67
C MET A 160 16.20 -7.05 2.20
N ILE A 161 17.19 -6.42 2.83
CA ILE A 161 18.62 -6.67 2.53
C ILE A 161 18.99 -8.12 2.85
N SER A 162 18.59 -8.61 4.03
CA SER A 162 18.89 -9.99 4.46
C SER A 162 18.17 -11.04 3.62
N GLN A 163 16.93 -10.75 3.20
CA GLN A 163 16.14 -11.62 2.32
C GLN A 163 16.81 -11.77 0.95
N ASP A 164 17.30 -10.67 0.37
CA ASP A 164 17.98 -10.67 -0.93
C ASP A 164 19.32 -11.42 -0.89
N GLU A 165 20.10 -11.27 0.19
CA GLU A 165 21.30 -12.08 0.41
C GLU A 165 20.95 -13.59 0.40
N ARG A 166 19.93 -14.01 1.17
CA ARG A 166 19.47 -15.41 1.20
C ARG A 166 19.07 -15.91 -0.18
N LEU A 167 18.29 -15.13 -0.91
CA LEU A 167 17.74 -15.54 -2.20
C LEU A 167 18.81 -15.60 -3.30
N ARG A 168 19.75 -14.66 -3.30
CA ARG A 168 20.93 -14.71 -4.18
C ARG A 168 21.72 -16.00 -3.95
N SER A 169 22.11 -16.27 -2.71
CA SER A 169 22.85 -17.50 -2.37
C SER A 169 22.05 -18.76 -2.70
N THR A 170 20.74 -18.76 -2.44
CA THR A 170 19.86 -19.89 -2.80
C THR A 170 19.84 -20.11 -4.32
N SER A 171 19.81 -19.05 -5.12
CA SER A 171 19.86 -19.13 -6.58
C SER A 171 21.17 -19.74 -7.10
N GLU A 172 22.30 -19.28 -6.56
CA GLU A 172 23.63 -19.82 -6.92
C GLU A 172 23.76 -21.31 -6.58
N ILE A 173 23.25 -21.72 -5.42
CA ILE A 173 23.22 -23.11 -4.97
C ILE A 173 22.35 -23.96 -5.90
N LEU A 174 21.14 -23.49 -6.22
CA LEU A 174 20.22 -24.23 -7.08
C LEU A 174 20.76 -24.36 -8.52
N ASN A 175 21.40 -23.33 -9.06
CA ASN A 175 22.09 -23.40 -10.36
C ASN A 175 23.24 -24.43 -10.36
N SER A 176 23.89 -24.61 -9.22
CA SER A 176 25.03 -25.53 -9.06
C SER A 176 24.64 -26.89 -8.43
N MET A 177 23.35 -27.21 -8.37
CA MET A 177 22.83 -28.38 -7.64
C MET A 177 23.44 -29.70 -8.10
N LYS A 178 23.74 -29.83 -9.41
CA LYS A 178 24.39 -31.03 -9.95
C LYS A 178 25.73 -31.33 -9.30
N ILE A 179 26.57 -30.31 -9.18
CA ILE A 179 27.91 -30.44 -8.58
C ILE A 179 27.77 -30.75 -7.09
N ILE A 180 26.84 -30.06 -6.41
CA ILE A 180 26.60 -30.23 -4.98
C ILE A 180 26.21 -31.68 -4.64
N LYS A 181 25.32 -32.30 -5.42
CA LYS A 181 24.91 -33.70 -5.23
C LYS A 181 26.03 -34.70 -5.52
N LEU A 182 26.83 -34.44 -6.58
CA LEU A 182 27.97 -35.31 -6.93
C LEU A 182 29.05 -35.33 -5.84
N GLN A 183 29.19 -34.23 -5.09
CA GLN A 183 30.18 -34.08 -4.02
C GLN A 183 29.59 -34.32 -2.62
N SER A 184 28.30 -34.66 -2.51
CA SER A 184 27.58 -34.78 -1.24
C SER A 184 27.71 -33.55 -0.33
N TRP A 185 27.74 -32.34 -0.91
CA TRP A 185 27.87 -31.07 -0.18
C TRP A 185 26.52 -30.51 0.30
N GLU A 186 25.45 -31.29 0.22
CA GLU A 186 24.08 -30.89 0.49
C GLU A 186 23.91 -30.32 1.90
N ASP A 187 24.40 -31.03 2.92
CA ASP A 187 24.29 -30.58 4.32
C ASP A 187 25.02 -29.26 4.58
N LYS A 188 26.18 -29.06 3.93
CA LYS A 188 26.97 -27.83 4.07
C LYS A 188 26.21 -26.63 3.50
N PHE A 189 25.65 -26.76 2.31
CA PHE A 189 24.90 -25.69 1.66
C PHE A 189 23.51 -25.49 2.28
N LYS A 190 22.88 -26.56 2.77
CA LYS A 190 21.65 -26.48 3.57
C LYS A 190 21.87 -25.63 4.82
N ASN A 191 22.91 -25.93 5.60
CA ASN A 191 23.25 -25.17 6.80
C ASN A 191 23.59 -23.70 6.48
N LEU A 192 24.21 -23.42 5.32
CA LEU A 192 24.45 -22.04 4.87
C LEU A 192 23.12 -21.29 4.65
N VAL A 193 22.16 -21.90 3.95
CA VAL A 193 20.84 -21.30 3.68
C VAL A 193 20.04 -21.12 4.98
N GLU A 194 20.10 -22.08 5.89
CA GLU A 194 19.46 -21.98 7.22
C GLU A 194 20.07 -20.87 8.08
N ASN A 195 21.39 -20.68 8.05
CA ASN A 195 22.06 -19.57 8.73
C ASN A 195 21.66 -18.20 8.15
N LEU A 196 21.50 -18.09 6.83
CA LEU A 196 20.99 -16.87 6.20
C LEU A 196 19.53 -16.60 6.60
N ARG A 197 18.69 -17.64 6.70
CA ARG A 197 17.33 -17.50 7.23
C ARG A 197 17.32 -17.06 8.70
N ALA A 198 18.26 -17.54 9.52
CA ALA A 198 18.35 -17.11 10.91
C ALA A 198 18.65 -15.61 11.04
N LYS A 199 19.53 -15.05 10.18
CA LYS A 199 19.77 -13.60 10.10
C LYS A 199 18.51 -12.83 9.68
N GLU A 200 17.83 -13.29 8.63
CA GLU A 200 16.57 -12.71 8.15
C GLU A 200 15.48 -12.72 9.24
N PHE A 201 15.39 -13.82 10.00
CA PHE A 201 14.40 -14.02 11.05
C PHE A 201 14.56 -13.01 12.20
N ILE A 202 15.78 -12.60 12.55
CA ILE A 202 16.02 -11.57 13.57
C ILE A 202 15.36 -10.25 13.16
N TRP A 203 15.54 -9.83 11.90
CA TRP A 203 14.94 -8.61 11.39
C TRP A 203 13.43 -8.73 11.23
N LEU A 204 12.94 -9.86 10.72
CA LEU A 204 11.51 -10.16 10.62
C LEU A 204 10.84 -10.07 12.00
N SER A 205 11.44 -10.69 13.03
CA SER A 205 10.92 -10.65 14.40
C SER A 205 10.86 -9.23 14.95
N LYS A 206 11.92 -8.42 14.77
CA LYS A 206 11.93 -7.00 15.16
C LYS A 206 10.82 -6.20 14.46
N THR A 207 10.61 -6.41 13.16
CA THR A 207 9.53 -5.78 12.38
C THR A 207 8.15 -6.17 12.91
N GLN A 208 7.91 -7.44 13.24
CA GLN A 208 6.62 -7.88 13.77
C GLN A 208 6.36 -7.36 15.19
N ILE A 209 7.38 -7.32 16.05
CA ILE A 209 7.28 -6.79 17.41
C ILE A 209 6.99 -5.29 17.38
N ILE A 210 7.72 -4.50 16.58
CA ILE A 210 7.48 -3.05 16.49
C ILE A 210 6.08 -2.76 15.93
N LYS A 211 5.58 -3.56 14.96
CA LYS A 211 4.19 -3.48 14.45
C LYS A 211 3.16 -3.76 15.56
N ALA A 212 3.41 -4.73 16.45
CA ALA A 212 2.55 -4.99 17.61
C ALA A 212 2.52 -3.79 18.59
N TYR A 213 3.67 -3.18 18.90
CA TYR A 213 3.72 -1.96 19.71
C TYR A 213 3.04 -0.76 19.04
N GLY A 214 3.16 -0.62 17.72
CA GLY A 214 2.46 0.42 16.95
C GLY A 214 0.95 0.37 17.11
N THR A 215 0.38 -0.83 17.32
CA THR A 215 -1.04 -1.00 17.62
C THR A 215 -1.42 -0.28 18.90
N ILE A 216 -0.61 -0.34 19.96
CA ILE A 216 -0.87 0.40 21.21
C ILE A 216 -0.88 1.92 20.95
N CYS A 217 0.07 2.44 20.18
CA CYS A 217 0.13 3.87 19.87
C CYS A 217 -1.10 4.35 19.08
N ILE A 218 -1.61 3.54 18.14
CA ILE A 218 -2.85 3.82 17.41
C ILE A 218 -4.04 3.85 18.38
N TYR A 219 -4.13 2.89 19.29
CA TYR A 219 -5.22 2.79 20.26
C TYR A 219 -5.23 3.96 21.26
N ILE A 220 -4.06 4.34 21.78
CA ILE A 220 -3.88 5.50 22.67
C ILE A 220 -4.28 6.80 21.95
N ARG A 221 -3.86 6.99 20.69
CA ARG A 221 -4.25 8.14 19.86
C ARG A 221 -5.77 8.27 19.78
N THR A 222 -6.46 7.16 19.60
CA THR A 222 -7.91 7.13 19.43
C THR A 222 -8.69 7.21 20.73
N GLY A 223 -8.12 6.76 21.86
CA GLY A 223 -8.68 6.97 23.20
C GLY A 223 -8.60 8.42 23.63
N LEU A 224 -7.45 9.07 23.43
CA LEU A 224 -7.22 10.48 23.80
C LEU A 224 -8.01 11.47 22.93
N CYS A 225 -8.20 11.17 21.65
CA CYS A 225 -9.05 11.97 20.76
C CYS A 225 -10.54 11.94 21.17
N ASN A 226 -10.94 11.02 22.06
CA ASN A 226 -12.35 10.79 22.39
C ASN A 226 -12.83 11.56 23.64
N ASP A 227 -11.94 12.12 24.46
CA ASP A 227 -12.35 12.88 25.67
C ASP A 227 -12.60 14.37 25.40
N GLY A 228 -12.30 14.84 24.18
CA GLY A 228 -12.56 16.22 23.73
C GLY A 228 -13.52 16.37 22.55
N SER A 229 -13.92 15.29 21.86
CA SER A 229 -14.72 15.41 20.63
C SER A 229 -15.81 14.35 20.54
N LYS A 230 -17.05 14.76 20.85
CA LYS A 230 -18.23 14.01 20.43
C LYS A 230 -18.26 13.96 18.89
N ARG A 231 -18.10 12.73 18.37
CA ARG A 231 -18.42 12.28 17.01
C ARG A 231 -17.58 12.87 15.87
N GLU A 232 -16.39 12.29 15.67
CA GLU A 232 -15.86 12.08 14.32
C GLU A 232 -15.70 10.58 14.04
N ASN A 233 -16.54 10.10 13.12
CA ASN A 233 -16.34 8.87 12.40
C ASN A 233 -15.61 9.20 11.10
N SER A 234 -14.65 8.34 10.77
CA SER A 234 -14.02 8.15 9.45
C SER A 234 -13.41 9.38 8.78
N HIS A 235 -12.11 9.58 9.04
CA HIS A 235 -11.04 9.49 8.04
C HIS A 235 -9.82 10.25 8.57
N SER A 236 -9.01 9.59 9.40
CA SER A 236 -7.61 9.98 9.55
C SER A 236 -6.82 9.40 8.38
N SER A 237 -6.61 10.27 7.39
CA SER A 237 -5.54 10.25 6.40
C SER A 237 -4.21 9.85 7.06
N HIS A 238 -3.66 8.70 6.71
CA HIS A 238 -2.62 8.56 5.69
C HIS A 238 -1.54 9.64 5.79
N SER A 239 -0.57 9.39 6.68
CA SER A 239 0.79 9.88 6.54
C SER A 239 1.71 8.67 6.33
N SER A 240 1.75 8.17 5.11
CA SER A 240 2.84 7.32 4.63
C SER A 240 2.84 7.38 3.11
N SER A 241 3.85 8.09 2.61
CA SER A 241 4.39 8.10 1.25
C SER A 241 3.85 6.96 0.37
N GLY A 242 3.02 7.32 -0.61
CA GLY A 242 2.61 6.41 -1.66
C GLY A 242 3.83 5.96 -2.47
N VAL A 243 4.08 4.66 -2.48
CA VAL A 243 4.90 4.00 -3.51
C VAL A 243 3.99 3.06 -4.30
N SER A 244 3.13 3.72 -5.02
CA SER A 244 2.91 3.59 -6.45
C SER A 244 3.41 2.31 -7.18
N LEU A 245 2.45 1.44 -7.52
CA LEU A 245 2.45 0.25 -8.41
C LEU A 245 3.29 0.30 -9.71
N THR A 246 4.01 -0.79 -10.02
CA THR A 246 4.19 -1.24 -11.42
C THR A 246 4.24 -2.76 -11.54
N SER A 247 3.11 -3.37 -11.93
CA SER A 247 3.13 -4.64 -12.67
C SER A 247 3.40 -4.38 -14.15
N GLY A 248 4.10 -5.32 -14.77
CA GLY A 248 4.65 -5.25 -16.11
C GLY A 248 6.04 -4.61 -16.06
N TYR A 249 7.09 -5.39 -16.40
CA TYR A 249 7.82 -5.20 -17.66
C TYR A 249 8.92 -6.26 -17.97
N ASN A 250 9.03 -6.65 -19.24
CA ASN A 250 9.79 -7.73 -19.86
C ASN A 250 11.14 -7.18 -20.36
N LEU A 251 12.20 -7.97 -20.13
CA LEU A 251 13.59 -7.80 -20.55
C LEU A 251 14.43 -6.76 -19.77
N GLY A 252 14.94 -7.17 -18.61
CA GLY A 252 16.07 -6.52 -17.95
C GLY A 252 17.39 -7.17 -18.38
N LYS A 253 18.45 -6.38 -18.57
CA LYS A 253 19.83 -6.89 -18.69
C LYS A 253 20.61 -6.46 -17.46
N VAL A 254 21.36 -7.39 -16.87
CA VAL A 254 22.27 -7.14 -15.73
C VAL A 254 23.70 -7.07 -16.28
N MET A 255 24.44 -6.02 -15.88
CA MET A 255 25.84 -5.82 -16.25
C MET A 255 26.68 -5.68 -14.99
N GLU A 256 27.81 -6.39 -14.97
CA GLU A 256 28.83 -6.29 -13.92
C GLU A 256 30.20 -6.16 -14.61
N GLY A 257 31.00 -5.16 -14.20
CA GLY A 257 32.32 -4.93 -14.78
C GLY A 257 32.36 -4.56 -16.27
N GLY A 258 31.27 -4.02 -16.84
CA GLY A 258 31.22 -3.60 -18.26
C GLY A 258 31.01 -4.74 -19.26
N LYS A 259 30.65 -5.95 -18.81
CA LYS A 259 30.25 -7.07 -19.67
C LYS A 259 28.82 -7.52 -19.32
N VAL A 260 28.04 -7.90 -20.35
CA VAL A 260 26.70 -8.46 -20.17
C VAL A 260 26.85 -9.87 -19.62
N THR A 261 26.53 -10.05 -18.34
CA THR A 261 26.61 -11.35 -17.66
C THR A 261 25.35 -12.18 -17.82
N GLN A 262 24.17 -11.56 -18.01
CA GLN A 262 22.92 -12.27 -18.29
C GLN A 262 21.86 -11.42 -19.00
N ALA A 263 21.11 -12.07 -19.90
CA ALA A 263 19.93 -11.53 -20.57
C ALA A 263 18.84 -12.61 -20.58
N GLY A 264 17.62 -12.28 -20.15
CA GLY A 264 16.55 -13.26 -20.03
C GLY A 264 15.15 -12.66 -19.87
N ASN A 265 14.14 -13.49 -20.16
CA ASN A 265 12.73 -13.16 -20.03
C ASN A 265 12.35 -12.94 -18.54
N TYR A 266 11.24 -12.25 -18.24
CA TYR A 266 10.77 -11.88 -16.88
C TYR A 266 10.87 -13.02 -15.85
N VAL A 267 10.59 -14.25 -16.29
CA VAL A 267 10.63 -15.48 -15.49
C VAL A 267 12.05 -15.92 -15.10
N ASN A 268 13.07 -15.57 -15.90
CA ASN A 268 14.48 -15.93 -15.68
C ASN A 268 15.26 -14.89 -14.85
N LEU A 269 14.65 -13.74 -14.53
CA LEU A 269 15.22 -12.73 -13.62
C LEU A 269 14.53 -12.74 -12.25
N LEU A 270 13.27 -13.21 -12.18
CA LEU A 270 12.62 -13.63 -10.93
C LEU A 270 13.35 -14.78 -10.22
N THR A 271 14.24 -15.48 -10.92
CA THR A 271 15.10 -16.52 -10.34
C THR A 271 16.38 -16.03 -9.70
N SER A 272 16.82 -14.79 -9.93
CA SER A 272 18.21 -14.43 -9.64
C SER A 272 18.44 -13.68 -8.33
N GLY A 273 17.43 -13.47 -7.48
CA GLY A 273 17.62 -12.87 -6.14
C GLY A 273 18.28 -11.48 -6.20
N THR A 274 17.64 -10.52 -6.87
CA THR A 274 18.15 -9.14 -7.01
C THR A 274 17.09 -8.09 -6.67
N ALA A 275 17.53 -6.83 -6.55
CA ALA A 275 16.80 -5.60 -6.15
C ALA A 275 15.35 -5.42 -6.67
N PHE A 276 14.99 -6.05 -7.79
CA PHE A 276 13.62 -6.09 -8.30
C PHE A 276 12.67 -6.88 -7.38
N GLU A 277 13.15 -7.97 -6.80
CA GLU A 277 12.39 -8.78 -5.85
C GLU A 277 12.25 -8.10 -4.49
N GLN A 278 13.28 -7.37 -4.06
CA GLN A 278 13.21 -6.47 -2.90
C GLN A 278 12.11 -5.41 -3.09
N LEU A 279 12.01 -4.79 -4.26
CA LEU A 279 10.98 -3.79 -4.54
C LEU A 279 9.55 -4.39 -4.54
N VAL A 280 9.38 -5.61 -5.05
CA VAL A 280 8.10 -6.33 -5.03
C VAL A 280 7.72 -6.77 -3.61
N SER A 281 8.70 -7.23 -2.82
CA SER A 281 8.54 -7.59 -1.40
C SER A 281 8.11 -6.36 -0.58
N ALA A 282 8.78 -5.21 -0.75
CA ALA A 282 8.40 -3.94 -0.11
C ALA A 282 7.00 -3.47 -0.47
N HIS A 283 6.59 -3.62 -1.74
CA HIS A 283 5.26 -3.22 -2.21
C HIS A 283 4.16 -4.09 -1.61
N LYS A 284 4.40 -5.40 -1.52
CA LYS A 284 3.50 -6.36 -0.87
C LYS A 284 3.38 -6.10 0.62
N GLU A 285 4.48 -5.72 1.27
CA GLU A 285 4.52 -5.35 2.68
C GLU A 285 3.76 -4.03 2.97
N ALA A 286 3.83 -3.06 2.05
CA ALA A 286 3.07 -1.80 2.17
C ALA A 286 1.54 -2.00 1.98
N ILE A 287 1.13 -2.91 1.09
CA ILE A 287 -0.28 -3.26 0.89
C ILE A 287 -0.83 -4.00 2.11
N THR A 288 -0.08 -4.96 2.66
CA THR A 288 -0.47 -5.62 3.92
C THR A 288 -0.55 -4.65 5.09
N GLU A 289 0.33 -3.65 5.17
CA GLU A 289 0.22 -2.59 6.17
C GLU A 289 -1.03 -1.71 6.00
N LEU A 290 -1.46 -1.45 4.76
CA LEU A 290 -2.69 -0.72 4.46
C LEU A 290 -3.94 -1.53 4.82
N GLU A 291 -3.95 -2.82 4.53
CA GLU A 291 -5.05 -3.73 4.90
C GLU A 291 -5.11 -3.93 6.42
N GLN A 292 -3.96 -4.11 7.09
CA GLN A 292 -3.84 -4.20 8.54
C GLN A 292 -4.33 -2.92 9.26
N ASN A 293 -4.06 -1.75 8.67
CA ASN A 293 -4.57 -0.47 9.17
C ASN A 293 -6.09 -0.32 8.99
N ASN A 294 -6.69 -0.92 7.96
CA ASN A 294 -8.14 -0.86 7.75
C ASN A 294 -8.91 -1.80 8.69
N GLU A 295 -8.35 -2.95 9.03
CA GLU A 295 -8.98 -3.90 9.96
C GLU A 295 -8.89 -3.48 11.42
N THR A 296 -7.72 -2.99 11.85
CA THR A 296 -7.57 -2.39 13.18
C THR A 296 -8.55 -1.23 13.37
N LYS A 297 -8.81 -0.44 12.31
CA LYS A 297 -9.85 0.60 12.30
C LYS A 297 -11.28 0.07 12.37
N LEU A 298 -11.57 -1.14 11.87
CA LEU A 298 -12.92 -1.73 11.95
C LEU A 298 -13.21 -2.17 13.39
N ILE A 299 -12.33 -3.02 13.96
CA ILE A 299 -12.39 -3.50 15.35
C ILE A 299 -12.48 -2.34 16.35
N GLN A 300 -11.76 -1.25 16.06
CA GLN A 300 -11.82 -0.05 16.88
C GLN A 300 -13.20 0.64 16.84
N LYS A 301 -13.89 0.65 15.69
CA LYS A 301 -15.21 1.27 15.56
C LYS A 301 -16.28 0.51 16.33
N SER A 302 -16.24 -0.82 16.35
CA SER A 302 -17.19 -1.63 17.11
C SER A 302 -16.97 -1.54 18.62
N LEU A 303 -15.72 -1.66 19.08
CA LEU A 303 -15.38 -1.52 20.49
C LEU A 303 -15.73 -0.13 21.02
N LYS A 304 -15.54 0.90 20.18
CA LYS A 304 -16.00 2.27 20.44
C LYS A 304 -17.53 2.35 20.47
N ALA A 305 -18.23 1.69 19.55
CA ALA A 305 -19.70 1.66 19.57
C ALA A 305 -20.22 1.04 20.87
N ALA A 306 -19.64 -0.08 21.31
CA ALA A 306 -19.99 -0.74 22.57
C ALA A 306 -19.69 0.14 23.80
N SER A 307 -18.51 0.79 23.86
CA SER A 307 -18.17 1.68 24.99
C SER A 307 -19.05 2.93 25.02
N THR A 308 -19.38 3.51 23.86
CA THR A 308 -20.31 4.64 23.77
C THR A 308 -21.75 4.24 24.09
N PHE A 309 -22.15 3.02 23.77
CA PHE A 309 -23.45 2.49 24.14
C PHE A 309 -23.60 2.36 25.66
N TRP A 310 -22.59 1.79 26.32
CA TRP A 310 -22.54 1.75 27.79
C TRP A 310 -22.58 3.15 28.40
N LEU A 311 -21.82 4.10 27.84
CA LEU A 311 -21.80 5.48 28.31
C LEU A 311 -23.19 6.14 28.24
N VAL A 312 -23.92 5.95 27.15
CA VAL A 312 -25.26 6.51 26.97
C VAL A 312 -26.23 5.93 28.00
N GLN A 313 -26.20 4.63 28.24
CA GLN A 313 -27.05 3.98 29.24
C GLN A 313 -26.69 4.39 30.67
N ALA A 314 -25.40 4.62 30.96
CA ALA A 314 -24.93 5.05 32.28
C ALA A 314 -25.33 6.50 32.61
N ILE A 315 -25.47 7.37 31.61
CA ILE A 315 -25.91 8.77 31.81
C ILE A 315 -27.38 8.86 32.22
N GLU A 316 -28.21 7.90 31.82
CA GLU A 316 -29.64 7.88 32.18
C GLU A 316 -29.90 7.46 33.64
N ILE A 317 -28.89 6.93 34.35
CA ILE A 317 -29.04 6.47 35.74
C ILE A 317 -28.70 7.63 36.70
N PRO A 318 -29.68 8.21 37.42
CA PRO A 318 -29.53 9.49 38.12
C PRO A 318 -28.63 9.46 39.37
N LYS A 319 -28.08 8.31 39.77
CA LYS A 319 -27.25 8.13 40.99
C LYS A 319 -25.76 7.91 40.74
N LEU A 320 -25.29 7.93 39.49
CA LEU A 320 -23.89 7.67 39.16
C LEU A 320 -23.05 8.96 39.21
N SER A 321 -21.96 8.93 39.99
CA SER A 321 -20.97 10.01 40.01
C SER A 321 -20.20 10.07 38.69
N SER A 322 -19.89 11.28 38.20
CA SER A 322 -19.09 11.50 36.99
C SER A 322 -17.73 10.78 37.05
N VAL A 323 -17.17 10.63 38.26
CA VAL A 323 -15.91 9.90 38.49
C VAL A 323 -16.06 8.41 38.20
N THR A 324 -17.17 7.80 38.62
CA THR A 324 -17.45 6.37 38.36
C THR A 324 -17.69 6.13 36.87
N LEU A 325 -18.35 7.07 36.19
CA LEU A 325 -18.64 7.00 34.76
C LEU A 325 -17.37 7.07 33.91
N ILE A 326 -16.49 8.03 34.21
CA ILE A 326 -15.17 8.16 33.56
C ILE A 326 -14.28 6.95 33.91
N GLY A 327 -14.34 6.45 35.15
CA GLY A 327 -13.55 5.32 35.61
C GLY A 327 -13.88 4.02 34.86
N VAL A 328 -15.16 3.68 34.73
CA VAL A 328 -15.58 2.45 34.01
C VAL A 328 -15.33 2.58 32.51
N TYR A 329 -15.59 3.75 31.91
CA TYR A 329 -15.27 4.00 30.50
C TYR A 329 -13.76 3.88 30.21
N SER A 330 -12.91 4.41 31.09
CA SER A 330 -11.45 4.27 30.99
C SER A 330 -11.01 2.81 31.14
N LEU A 331 -11.64 2.05 32.03
CA LEU A 331 -11.34 0.62 32.23
C LEU A 331 -11.70 -0.22 31.00
N ILE A 332 -12.88 0.01 30.40
CA ILE A 332 -13.29 -0.67 29.16
C ILE A 332 -12.32 -0.32 28.01
N SER A 333 -11.91 0.94 27.90
CA SER A 333 -10.99 1.41 26.86
C SER A 333 -9.58 0.83 27.03
N PHE A 334 -9.09 0.75 28.27
CA PHE A 334 -7.80 0.13 28.60
C PHE A 334 -7.82 -1.39 28.40
N GLY A 335 -8.88 -2.07 28.83
CA GLY A 335 -9.09 -3.50 28.57
C GLY A 335 -9.13 -3.80 27.07
N GLY A 336 -9.82 -2.96 26.30
CA GLY A 336 -9.87 -3.04 24.85
C GLY A 336 -8.51 -2.90 24.17
N THR A 337 -7.70 -1.94 24.62
CA THR A 337 -6.32 -1.74 24.13
C THR A 337 -5.42 -2.93 24.47
N THR A 338 -5.54 -3.46 25.68
CA THR A 338 -4.77 -4.62 26.15
C THR A 338 -5.12 -5.87 25.35
N PHE A 339 -6.41 -6.12 25.10
CA PHE A 339 -6.88 -7.22 24.25
C PHE A 339 -6.33 -7.10 22.82
N ALA A 340 -6.39 -5.89 22.23
CA ALA A 340 -5.86 -5.65 20.90
C ALA A 340 -4.35 -5.93 20.81
N PHE A 341 -3.58 -5.49 21.80
CA PHE A 341 -2.14 -5.76 21.89
C PHE A 341 -1.86 -7.26 22.04
N LEU A 342 -2.57 -7.95 22.94
CA LEU A 342 -2.41 -9.38 23.16
C LEU A 342 -2.69 -10.17 21.88
N ARG A 343 -3.77 -9.83 21.17
CA ARG A 343 -4.12 -10.42 19.87
C ARG A 343 -3.00 -10.24 18.85
N THR A 344 -2.46 -9.02 18.71
CA THR A 344 -1.37 -8.77 17.75
C THR A 344 -0.08 -9.50 18.11
N SER A 345 0.22 -9.63 19.41
CA SER A 345 1.40 -10.34 19.89
C SER A 345 1.29 -11.86 19.71
N ILE A 346 0.12 -12.44 20.01
CA ILE A 346 -0.15 -13.86 19.74
C ILE A 346 -0.07 -14.14 18.22
N GLY A 347 -0.68 -13.27 17.41
CA GLY A 347 -0.61 -13.37 15.94
C GLY A 347 0.81 -13.30 15.41
N ALA A 348 1.65 -12.40 15.95
CA ALA A 348 3.07 -12.30 15.61
C ALA A 348 3.85 -13.57 16.01
N HIS A 349 3.59 -14.15 17.17
CA HIS A 349 4.26 -15.37 17.61
C HIS A 349 3.90 -16.59 16.74
N LEU A 350 2.61 -16.78 16.45
CA LEU A 350 2.14 -17.86 15.57
C LEU A 350 2.71 -17.73 14.15
N ARG A 351 2.77 -16.50 13.64
CA ARG A 351 3.39 -16.15 12.34
C ARG A 351 4.85 -16.56 12.28
N LEU A 352 5.64 -16.15 13.26
CA LEU A 352 7.07 -16.47 13.30
C LEU A 352 7.31 -17.98 13.41
N LYS A 353 6.48 -18.69 14.19
CA LYS A 353 6.56 -20.16 14.30
C LYS A 353 6.22 -20.86 12.98
N ALA A 354 5.15 -20.43 12.30
CA ALA A 354 4.73 -20.98 11.01
C ALA A 354 5.79 -20.76 9.93
N SER A 355 6.36 -19.56 9.88
CA SER A 355 7.43 -19.16 8.99
C SER A 355 8.67 -20.06 9.08
N THR A 356 9.17 -20.28 10.30
CA THR A 356 10.32 -21.15 10.54
C THR A 356 10.03 -22.60 10.19
N ALA A 357 8.86 -23.12 10.59
CA ALA A 357 8.47 -24.50 10.30
C ALA A 357 8.36 -24.76 8.78
N PHE A 358 7.72 -23.84 8.04
CA PHE A 358 7.56 -23.96 6.60
C PHE A 358 8.91 -23.89 5.88
N PHE A 359 9.77 -22.94 6.24
CA PHE A 359 11.08 -22.78 5.60
C PHE A 359 12.02 -23.97 5.83
N LEU A 360 12.08 -24.50 7.05
CA LEU A 360 12.91 -25.67 7.37
C LEU A 360 12.44 -26.91 6.61
N SER A 361 11.13 -27.12 6.54
CA SER A 361 10.53 -28.22 5.77
C SER A 361 10.83 -28.06 4.28
N PHE A 362 10.60 -26.87 3.72
CA PHE A 362 10.89 -26.55 2.32
C PHE A 362 12.36 -26.79 1.96
N THR A 363 13.29 -26.26 2.76
CA THR A 363 14.73 -26.38 2.51
C THR A 363 15.17 -27.85 2.60
N THR A 364 14.73 -28.57 3.63
CA THR A 364 15.03 -30.01 3.77
C THR A 364 14.50 -30.82 2.58
N SER A 365 13.28 -30.54 2.13
CA SER A 365 12.68 -31.23 0.97
C SER A 365 13.41 -30.92 -0.33
N ILE A 366 13.90 -29.69 -0.54
CA ILE A 366 14.67 -29.33 -1.75
C ILE A 366 16.00 -30.05 -1.79
N PHE A 367 16.79 -30.01 -0.71
CA PHE A 367 18.09 -30.65 -0.71
C PHE A 367 17.99 -32.17 -0.86
N ASN A 368 16.93 -32.79 -0.31
CA ASN A 368 16.67 -34.22 -0.46
C ASN A 368 16.05 -34.62 -1.83
N ALA A 369 15.67 -33.67 -2.68
CA ALA A 369 15.02 -33.98 -3.95
C ALA A 369 15.98 -34.66 -4.96
N PRO A 370 15.54 -35.63 -5.78
CA PRO A 370 16.38 -36.24 -6.80
C PRO A 370 16.73 -35.26 -7.93
N MET A 371 17.79 -35.54 -8.71
CA MET A 371 18.20 -34.67 -9.83
C MET A 371 17.06 -34.44 -10.85
N LEU A 372 16.25 -35.47 -11.08
CA LEU A 372 15.07 -35.41 -11.96
C LEU A 372 14.13 -34.26 -11.61
N PHE A 373 14.01 -33.88 -10.34
CA PHE A 373 13.20 -32.74 -9.91
C PHE A 373 13.75 -31.42 -10.44
N PHE A 374 15.07 -31.23 -10.41
CA PHE A 374 15.74 -30.01 -10.88
C PHE A 374 15.79 -29.93 -12.41
N ASP A 375 15.85 -31.07 -13.08
CA ASP A 375 15.81 -31.13 -14.55
C ASP A 375 14.39 -30.87 -15.11
N SER A 376 13.35 -31.26 -14.37
CA SER A 376 11.94 -31.10 -14.78
C SER A 376 11.27 -29.82 -14.27
N THR A 377 11.80 -29.21 -13.21
CA THR A 377 11.23 -28.01 -12.59
C THR A 377 12.11 -26.80 -12.92
N PRO A 378 11.58 -25.77 -13.60
CA PRO A 378 12.36 -24.58 -13.87
C PRO A 378 12.75 -23.90 -12.55
N LEU A 379 14.01 -23.46 -12.49
CA LEU A 379 14.57 -22.69 -11.36
C LEU A 379 13.63 -21.56 -10.91
N GLY A 380 12.92 -20.94 -11.87
CA GLY A 380 11.82 -19.97 -11.72
C GLY A 380 10.89 -20.28 -10.59
N ARG A 381 10.35 -21.48 -10.67
CA ARG A 381 9.29 -21.95 -9.79
C ARG A 381 9.82 -22.22 -8.39
N ILE A 382 11.05 -22.69 -8.27
CA ILE A 382 11.68 -23.00 -6.98
C ILE A 382 11.99 -21.70 -6.22
N LEU A 383 12.58 -20.71 -6.89
CA LEU A 383 12.87 -19.42 -6.26
C LEU A 383 11.62 -18.63 -5.91
N THR A 384 10.62 -18.62 -6.79
CA THR A 384 9.32 -17.98 -6.48
C THR A 384 8.71 -18.54 -5.19
N ARG A 385 8.86 -19.84 -4.92
CA ARG A 385 8.42 -20.46 -3.66
C ARG A 385 9.27 -20.02 -2.47
N ALA A 386 10.59 -19.93 -2.65
CA ALA A 386 11.54 -19.52 -1.63
C ALA A 386 11.46 -18.00 -1.31
N SER A 387 10.87 -17.20 -2.19
CA SER A 387 10.75 -15.74 -2.08
C SER A 387 9.30 -15.28 -1.91
N SER A 388 8.55 -15.17 -3.00
CA SER A 388 7.21 -14.58 -3.04
C SER A 388 6.23 -15.35 -2.17
N ASP A 389 6.20 -16.68 -2.28
CA ASP A 389 5.25 -17.49 -1.52
C ASP A 389 5.61 -17.50 -0.03
N LEU A 390 6.91 -17.55 0.29
CA LEU A 390 7.39 -17.41 1.67
C LEU A 390 7.06 -16.03 2.24
N THR A 391 7.14 -14.96 1.43
CA THR A 391 6.78 -13.60 1.84
C THR A 391 5.26 -13.48 2.10
N ILE A 392 4.41 -14.15 1.31
CA ILE A 392 2.95 -14.26 1.60
C ILE A 392 2.74 -14.92 2.96
N LEU A 393 3.48 -15.99 3.23
CA LEU A 393 3.36 -16.70 4.49
C LEU A 393 3.86 -15.87 5.67
N ASP A 394 4.94 -15.11 5.49
CA ASP A 394 5.53 -14.24 6.50
C ASP A 394 4.64 -13.02 6.81
N PHE A 395 3.94 -12.45 5.83
CA PHE A 395 3.17 -11.20 5.99
C PHE A 395 1.64 -11.33 5.87
N ASP A 396 1.12 -12.16 4.97
CA ASP A 396 -0.29 -12.11 4.54
C ASP A 396 -1.16 -13.18 5.22
N ILE A 397 -0.66 -14.42 5.35
CA ILE A 397 -1.44 -15.55 5.89
C ILE A 397 -1.91 -15.31 7.34
N PRO A 398 -1.05 -14.88 8.28
CA PRO A 398 -1.47 -14.70 9.67
C PRO A 398 -2.44 -13.53 9.84
N PHE A 399 -2.32 -12.53 8.96
CA PHE A 399 -3.29 -11.45 8.85
C PHE A 399 -4.65 -11.98 8.41
N SER A 400 -4.69 -12.77 7.34
CA SER A 400 -5.91 -13.40 6.81
C SER A 400 -6.59 -14.33 7.84
N ILE A 401 -5.82 -15.12 8.59
CA ILE A 401 -6.35 -15.99 9.64
C ILE A 401 -6.98 -15.17 10.78
N THR A 402 -6.32 -14.08 11.18
CA THR A 402 -6.85 -13.18 12.20
C THR A 402 -8.14 -12.50 11.70
N PHE A 403 -8.19 -12.06 10.45
CA PHE A 403 -9.40 -11.48 9.86
C PHE A 403 -10.60 -12.43 9.89
N VAL A 404 -10.41 -13.66 9.41
CA VAL A 404 -11.45 -14.70 9.36
C VAL A 404 -11.94 -15.05 10.77
N ALA A 405 -11.06 -15.07 11.77
CA ALA A 405 -11.43 -15.42 13.14
C ALA A 405 -12.24 -14.32 13.85
N PHE A 406 -11.89 -13.05 13.67
CA PHE A 406 -12.41 -11.97 14.54
C PHE A 406 -13.51 -11.10 13.89
N VAL A 407 -13.49 -10.89 12.57
CA VAL A 407 -14.48 -10.03 11.90
C VAL A 407 -15.92 -10.56 11.97
N PRO A 408 -16.19 -11.89 11.86
CA PRO A 408 -17.55 -12.39 12.04
C PRO A 408 -18.09 -12.15 13.45
N ILE A 409 -17.27 -12.36 14.49
CA ILE A 409 -17.62 -12.09 15.89
C ILE A 409 -18.00 -10.61 16.05
N GLU A 410 -17.23 -9.73 15.43
CA GLU A 410 -17.46 -8.29 15.47
C GLU A 410 -18.76 -7.86 14.78
N ILE A 411 -19.03 -8.37 13.56
CA ILE A 411 -20.25 -8.07 12.82
C ILE A 411 -21.47 -8.53 13.62
N LEU A 412 -21.41 -9.71 14.25
CA LEU A 412 -22.47 -10.22 15.11
C LEU A 412 -22.70 -9.32 16.33
N MET A 413 -21.65 -8.79 16.95
CA MET A 413 -21.76 -7.84 18.07
C MET A 413 -22.41 -6.52 17.65
N ILE A 414 -22.02 -5.96 16.49
CA ILE A 414 -22.63 -4.72 15.97
C ILE A 414 -24.12 -4.94 15.68
N ILE A 415 -24.46 -6.05 15.00
CA ILE A 415 -25.85 -6.39 14.70
C ILE A 415 -26.63 -6.59 16.00
N GLY A 416 -26.06 -7.28 17.00
CA GLY A 416 -26.68 -7.47 18.31
C GLY A 416 -27.01 -6.16 19.02
N ILE A 417 -26.06 -5.22 19.06
CA ILE A 417 -26.31 -3.86 19.60
C ILE A 417 -27.41 -3.15 18.81
N MET A 418 -27.40 -3.24 17.47
CA MET A 418 -28.41 -2.58 16.64
C MET A 418 -29.81 -3.19 16.80
N VAL A 419 -29.94 -4.51 16.94
CA VAL A 419 -31.22 -5.19 17.25
C VAL A 419 -31.75 -4.70 18.59
N TYR A 420 -30.89 -4.57 19.60
CA TYR A 420 -31.30 -4.15 20.94
C TYR A 420 -31.70 -2.67 21.01
N VAL A 421 -30.92 -1.79 20.39
CA VAL A 421 -31.07 -0.32 20.53
C VAL A 421 -32.00 0.27 19.47
N THR A 422 -31.86 -0.13 18.20
CA THR A 422 -32.57 0.46 17.07
C THR A 422 -32.91 -0.57 16.00
N TRP A 423 -33.79 -1.52 16.32
CA TRP A 423 -34.15 -2.62 15.42
C TRP A 423 -34.69 -2.15 14.06
N GLN A 424 -35.28 -0.95 13.99
CA GLN A 424 -35.82 -0.35 12.77
C GLN A 424 -34.74 -0.09 11.71
N VAL A 425 -33.48 0.11 12.11
CA VAL A 425 -32.35 0.30 11.19
C VAL A 425 -32.13 -0.95 10.33
N LEU A 426 -32.46 -2.15 10.83
CA LEU A 426 -32.29 -3.39 10.07
C LEU A 426 -33.23 -3.50 8.88
N ILE A 427 -34.43 -2.91 8.97
CA ILE A 427 -35.40 -2.86 7.85
C ILE A 427 -34.78 -2.11 6.66
N VAL A 428 -33.98 -1.08 6.92
CA VAL A 428 -33.29 -0.30 5.87
C VAL A 428 -31.95 -0.94 5.50
N ALA A 429 -31.22 -1.51 6.46
CA ALA A 429 -29.91 -2.10 6.25
C ALA A 429 -29.96 -3.36 5.38
N VAL A 430 -30.95 -4.24 5.57
CA VAL A 430 -31.06 -5.50 4.82
C VAL A 430 -31.21 -5.27 3.30
N PRO A 431 -32.17 -4.44 2.82
CA PRO A 431 -32.25 -4.08 1.41
C PRO A 431 -30.97 -3.39 0.90
N GLY A 432 -30.37 -2.52 1.72
CA GLY A 432 -29.10 -1.86 1.38
C GLY A 432 -27.94 -2.83 1.18
N MET A 433 -27.83 -3.87 2.02
CA MET A 433 -26.82 -4.92 1.88
C MET A 433 -27.05 -5.78 0.62
N VAL A 434 -28.31 -6.13 0.32
CA VAL A 434 -28.66 -6.87 -0.90
C VAL A 434 -28.32 -6.05 -2.14
N ALA A 435 -28.72 -4.78 -2.17
CA ALA A 435 -28.38 -3.87 -3.27
C ALA A 435 -26.87 -3.69 -3.43
N SER A 436 -26.14 -3.52 -2.32
CA SER A 436 -24.68 -3.43 -2.33
C SER A 436 -24.02 -4.69 -2.89
N LYS A 437 -24.50 -5.88 -2.52
CA LYS A 437 -24.00 -7.16 -3.06
C LYS A 437 -24.24 -7.28 -4.57
N TYR A 438 -25.42 -6.87 -5.04
CA TYR A 438 -25.74 -6.85 -6.47
C TYR A 438 -24.79 -5.92 -7.24
N VAL A 439 -24.61 -4.68 -6.76
CA VAL A 439 -23.70 -3.70 -7.36
C VAL A 439 -22.25 -4.18 -7.30
N GLN A 440 -21.83 -4.78 -6.18
CA GLN A 440 -20.48 -5.32 -6.01
C GLN A 440 -20.17 -6.42 -7.03
N GLY A 441 -21.12 -7.33 -7.29
CA GLY A 441 -20.95 -8.40 -8.29
C GLY A 441 -20.71 -7.84 -9.69
N TYR A 442 -21.53 -6.86 -10.11
CA TYR A 442 -21.39 -6.20 -11.41
C TYR A 442 -20.08 -5.40 -11.52
N TYR A 443 -19.75 -4.62 -10.50
CA TYR A 443 -18.53 -3.81 -10.47
C TYR A 443 -17.27 -4.67 -10.50
N GLN A 444 -17.21 -5.74 -9.69
CA GLN A 444 -16.04 -6.60 -9.62
C GLN A 444 -15.79 -7.37 -10.92
N ALA A 445 -16.84 -7.80 -11.62
CA ALA A 445 -16.70 -8.42 -12.94
C ALA A 445 -16.01 -7.47 -13.94
N SER A 446 -16.50 -6.23 -14.00
CA SER A 446 -15.93 -5.21 -14.89
C SER A 446 -14.51 -4.80 -14.50
N ALA A 447 -14.24 -4.64 -13.19
CA ALA A 447 -12.94 -4.25 -12.67
C ALA A 447 -11.85 -5.30 -12.99
N ARG A 448 -12.19 -6.60 -12.91
CA ARG A 448 -11.25 -7.69 -13.24
C ARG A 448 -10.81 -7.64 -14.70
N GLU A 449 -11.75 -7.51 -15.63
CA GLU A 449 -11.42 -7.42 -17.05
C GLU A 449 -10.61 -6.16 -17.37
N LEU A 450 -10.92 -5.03 -16.72
CA LEU A 450 -10.13 -3.81 -16.86
C LEU A 450 -8.68 -3.97 -16.37
N ILE A 451 -8.47 -4.61 -15.22
CA ILE A 451 -7.12 -4.91 -14.70
C ILE A 451 -6.38 -5.84 -15.66
N ARG A 452 -7.07 -6.84 -16.23
CA ARG A 452 -6.50 -7.75 -17.22
C ARG A 452 -6.05 -7.03 -18.49
N ILE A 453 -6.91 -6.17 -19.06
CA ILE A 453 -6.59 -5.36 -20.24
C ILE A 453 -5.42 -4.42 -19.93
N ASN A 454 -5.43 -3.75 -18.78
CA ASN A 454 -4.33 -2.88 -18.38
C ASN A 454 -3.02 -3.67 -18.24
N GLY A 455 -3.06 -4.88 -17.67
CA GLY A 455 -1.89 -5.76 -17.56
C GLY A 455 -1.31 -6.17 -18.92
N THR A 456 -2.17 -6.53 -19.88
CA THR A 456 -1.74 -6.99 -21.20
C THR A 456 -1.32 -5.87 -22.14
N THR A 457 -1.96 -4.70 -22.08
CA THR A 457 -1.67 -3.55 -22.97
C THR A 457 -0.46 -2.75 -22.54
N LYS A 458 -0.19 -2.69 -21.22
CA LYS A 458 0.98 -2.00 -20.70
C LYS A 458 2.25 -2.66 -21.28
N ALA A 459 2.25 -3.99 -21.44
CA ALA A 459 3.45 -4.76 -21.72
C ALA A 459 4.09 -4.60 -23.12
N PRO A 460 3.36 -4.46 -24.23
CA PRO A 460 4.00 -4.15 -25.50
C PRO A 460 4.77 -2.82 -25.50
N VAL A 461 4.24 -1.78 -24.83
CA VAL A 461 4.79 -0.41 -24.90
C VAL A 461 6.22 -0.30 -24.38
N MET A 462 6.51 -1.02 -23.31
CA MET A 462 7.86 -1.09 -22.72
C MET A 462 8.83 -1.99 -23.47
N ASN A 463 8.36 -3.07 -24.12
CA ASN A 463 9.20 -3.92 -24.96
C ASN A 463 9.67 -3.08 -26.13
N PHE A 464 8.75 -2.33 -26.76
CA PHE A 464 9.10 -1.36 -27.77
C PHE A 464 10.07 -0.30 -27.26
N ALA A 465 9.88 0.25 -26.05
CA ALA A 465 10.81 1.23 -25.50
C ALA A 465 12.22 0.63 -25.27
N ALA A 466 12.30 -0.59 -24.72
CA ALA A 466 13.56 -1.29 -24.47
C ALA A 466 14.28 -1.67 -25.77
N GLU A 467 13.57 -2.26 -26.73
CA GLU A 467 14.09 -2.62 -28.06
C GLU A 467 14.55 -1.39 -28.83
N THR A 468 13.78 -0.30 -28.78
CA THR A 468 14.15 0.98 -29.41
C THR A 468 15.46 1.51 -28.80
N SER A 469 15.57 1.55 -27.46
CA SER A 469 16.79 2.00 -26.79
C SER A 469 18.01 1.12 -27.11
N LEU A 470 17.81 -0.20 -27.26
CA LEU A 470 18.86 -1.13 -27.66
C LEU A 470 19.26 -0.94 -29.14
N GLY A 471 18.29 -0.84 -30.04
CA GLY A 471 18.50 -0.64 -31.48
C GLY A 471 19.09 0.73 -31.84
N LEU A 472 18.86 1.75 -31.02
CA LEU A 472 19.53 3.04 -31.17
C LEU A 472 21.04 2.95 -31.00
N VAL A 473 21.56 2.01 -30.18
CA VAL A 473 23.00 1.77 -30.04
C VAL A 473 23.62 1.27 -31.34
N THR A 474 22.86 0.56 -32.16
CA THR A 474 23.32 0.04 -33.46
C THR A 474 23.17 1.02 -34.62
N LEU A 475 22.36 2.08 -34.47
CA LEU A 475 22.19 3.10 -35.50
C LEU A 475 23.28 4.18 -35.35
N PRO A 476 24.04 4.52 -36.42
CA PRO A 476 25.01 5.60 -36.37
C PRO A 476 24.33 6.94 -36.10
N GLU A 477 25.03 7.82 -35.36
CA GLU A 477 24.52 9.10 -34.83
C GLU A 477 24.11 10.08 -35.94
N GLU A 478 24.63 9.88 -37.17
CA GLU A 478 24.23 10.53 -38.42
C GLU A 478 24.18 9.48 -39.53
N PRO A 479 23.29 9.62 -40.54
CA PRO A 479 23.44 8.86 -41.78
C PRO A 479 24.84 9.15 -42.33
N PRO A 480 25.59 8.13 -42.79
CA PRO A 480 26.93 8.37 -43.31
C PRO A 480 26.84 9.42 -44.41
N ALA A 481 27.59 10.53 -44.26
CA ALA A 481 27.61 11.60 -45.25
C ALA A 481 28.06 11.10 -46.64
N ILE A 482 28.67 9.92 -46.68
CA ILE A 482 29.20 9.27 -47.87
C ILE A 482 28.84 7.78 -47.78
N VAL A 483 28.05 7.28 -48.73
CA VAL A 483 27.77 5.85 -48.91
C VAL A 483 28.86 5.29 -49.83
N GLU A 484 29.81 4.53 -49.27
CA GLU A 484 30.96 4.00 -50.03
C GLU A 484 30.52 3.11 -51.21
N ASP A 485 29.41 2.37 -51.06
CA ASP A 485 28.86 1.49 -52.09
C ASP A 485 28.29 2.23 -53.31
N ASN A 486 28.05 3.53 -53.20
CA ASN A 486 27.59 4.40 -54.29
C ASN A 486 28.70 5.34 -54.77
N TRP A 487 29.97 4.92 -54.64
CA TRP A 487 31.05 5.69 -55.22
C TRP A 487 30.85 5.78 -56.73
N PRO A 488 30.88 7.00 -57.28
CA PRO A 488 30.95 7.14 -58.71
C PRO A 488 32.26 6.55 -59.24
N PRO A 489 32.24 5.99 -60.45
CA PRO A 489 33.45 5.48 -61.08
C PRO A 489 34.52 6.59 -61.16
N PHE A 490 35.81 6.20 -61.10
CA PHE A 490 36.97 7.11 -61.12
C PHE A 490 37.01 8.10 -62.31
N SER A 491 36.15 7.92 -63.31
CA SER A 491 35.97 8.81 -64.46
C SER A 491 35.03 9.99 -64.21
N TRP A 492 34.44 10.14 -63.01
CA TRP A 492 33.52 11.25 -62.75
C TRP A 492 34.26 12.61 -62.69
N PRO A 493 33.74 13.64 -63.37
CA PRO A 493 34.42 14.92 -63.45
C PRO A 493 34.45 15.62 -62.09
N SER A 494 35.63 16.12 -61.69
CA SER A 494 35.84 16.84 -60.42
C SER A 494 35.19 18.23 -60.38
N LYS A 495 34.63 18.70 -61.50
CA LYS A 495 33.88 19.95 -61.62
C LYS A 495 32.65 19.74 -62.52
N GLY A 496 31.47 19.94 -61.94
CA GLY A 496 30.19 19.90 -62.62
C GLY A 496 29.09 20.44 -61.70
N ARG A 497 28.03 21.03 -62.28
CA ARG A 497 26.84 21.47 -61.54
C ARG A 497 25.90 20.28 -61.37
N ILE A 498 25.50 19.99 -60.14
CA ILE A 498 24.50 18.97 -59.81
C ILE A 498 23.13 19.66 -59.81
N ASP A 499 22.27 19.32 -60.78
CA ASP A 499 20.86 19.70 -60.75
C ASP A 499 20.07 18.55 -60.11
N LEU A 500 19.57 18.78 -58.90
CA LEU A 500 18.68 17.87 -58.21
C LEU A 500 17.27 18.05 -58.79
N GLN A 501 16.84 17.14 -59.67
CA GLN A 501 15.43 17.02 -59.99
C GLN A 501 14.70 16.39 -58.79
N ALA A 502 13.55 16.97 -58.45
CA ALA A 502 12.74 16.55 -57.32
C ALA A 502 12.44 15.04 -57.43
N LEU A 503 12.80 14.30 -56.39
CA LEU A 503 12.37 12.92 -56.19
C LEU A 503 10.92 12.99 -55.70
N GLU A 504 9.98 12.66 -56.59
CA GLU A 504 8.57 12.40 -56.23
C GLU A 504 8.43 11.18 -55.32
#